data_AF-A0A0Q0VRC6-F1
#
_entry.id   AF-A0A0Q0VRC6-F1
#
_cell.length_a   1.000
_cell.length_b   1.000
_cell.length_c   1.000
_cell.angle_alpha   90.00
_cell.angle_beta   90.00
_cell.angle_gamma   90.00
#
_symmetry.space_group_name_H-M   'P 1'
#
loop_
_entity.id
_entity.type
_entity.pdbx_description
1 polymer ?
#
loop_
_entity_poly.entity_id
_entity_poly.type
_entity_poly.pdbx_seq_one_letter_code
_entity_poly.pdbx_strand_id
1 'polypeptide(L)'
;MLGGILTAENVNVTMKTNYGDIELELYQDLTPVTVDNFIGLATGEKEWKDPETGNSSTEPFYNGLIFHRVISDFMIQGGCPLGTGSGGPGYRFEDEFPGTEKMLSGELTSEEDAYLVYEQVIINHLRTNPEPDADILAIQEQCVKAQSLAPVMQHPVEYYLEKTGMEGPLYSKELTLEVDYGTICMANSGPGTNGSQFFIVTKKDGCNWLNGKHTVFGKVVSGMEVAHTIENLEKDERDKPLENVKAVIEEIIVH
;
A
#
# COMPACT_ATOMS: atom_id res chain seq x y z
N MET A 1 12.42 37.24 -8.07
CA MET A 1 11.02 36.79 -7.96
C MET A 1 11.06 35.27 -7.88
N LEU A 2 10.95 34.72 -6.68
CA LEU A 2 10.85 33.28 -6.47
C LEU A 2 9.39 32.90 -6.71
N GLY A 3 9.15 32.11 -7.76
CA GLY A 3 7.83 31.57 -8.06
C GLY A 3 7.43 30.62 -6.94
N GLY A 4 6.27 30.90 -6.32
CA GLY A 4 5.65 29.99 -5.38
C GLY A 4 5.35 28.67 -6.07
N ILE A 5 5.76 27.57 -5.45
CA ILE A 5 5.28 26.23 -5.78
C ILE A 5 3.79 26.24 -5.45
N LEU A 6 2.95 26.16 -6.47
CA LEU A 6 1.53 25.84 -6.28
C LEU A 6 1.51 24.37 -5.82
N THR A 7 1.32 24.15 -4.52
CA THR A 7 0.96 22.83 -3.98
C THR A 7 -0.45 22.52 -4.47
N ALA A 8 -0.64 21.37 -5.13
CA ALA A 8 -1.95 20.93 -5.57
C ALA A 8 -2.80 20.58 -4.35
N GLU A 9 -3.95 21.25 -4.18
CA GLU A 9 -4.80 21.00 -3.02
C GLU A 9 -5.31 19.55 -3.00
N ASN A 10 -5.41 18.97 -1.79
CA ASN A 10 -6.04 17.66 -1.61
C ASN A 10 -7.44 17.64 -2.23
N VAL A 11 -7.83 16.52 -2.82
CA VAL A 11 -9.11 16.40 -3.52
C VAL A 11 -10.12 15.71 -2.62
N ASN A 12 -11.30 16.30 -2.45
CA ASN A 12 -12.38 15.69 -1.71
C ASN A 12 -13.28 14.89 -2.65
N VAL A 13 -13.67 13.68 -2.20
CA VAL A 13 -14.49 12.77 -2.98
C VAL A 13 -15.58 12.15 -2.10
N THR A 14 -16.79 12.03 -2.62
CA THR A 14 -17.85 11.23 -1.98
C THR A 14 -18.04 9.94 -2.77
N MET A 15 -17.78 8.80 -2.12
CA MET A 15 -18.12 7.47 -2.64
C MET A 15 -19.51 7.09 -2.12
N LYS A 16 -20.50 7.11 -3.01
CA LYS A 16 -21.87 6.70 -2.71
C LYS A 16 -21.97 5.19 -2.79
N THR A 17 -22.52 4.57 -1.74
CA THR A 17 -22.79 3.13 -1.73
C THR A 17 -24.22 2.86 -1.32
N ASN A 18 -24.72 1.67 -1.63
CA ASN A 18 -26.03 1.21 -1.15
C ASN A 18 -26.12 1.06 0.38
N TYR A 19 -25.01 1.22 1.12
CA TYR A 19 -24.96 1.22 2.59
C TYR A 19 -24.77 2.61 3.20
N GLY A 20 -24.63 3.66 2.37
CA GLY A 20 -24.35 5.02 2.79
C GLY A 20 -23.16 5.64 2.06
N ASP A 21 -22.90 6.91 2.35
CA ASP A 21 -21.82 7.67 1.72
C ASP A 21 -20.53 7.54 2.55
N ILE A 22 -19.40 7.42 1.86
CA ILE A 22 -18.05 7.49 2.44
C ILE A 22 -17.35 8.71 1.83
N GLU A 23 -16.98 9.68 2.66
CA GLU A 23 -16.25 10.88 2.23
C GLU A 23 -14.75 10.66 2.40
N LEU A 24 -13.99 10.93 1.34
CA LEU A 24 -12.56 10.74 1.24
C LEU A 24 -11.85 12.09 1.02
N GLU A 25 -10.72 12.28 1.68
CA GLU A 25 -9.71 13.30 1.34
C GLU A 25 -8.53 12.59 0.67
N LEU A 26 -8.26 12.91 -0.59
CA LEU A 26 -7.21 12.29 -1.41
C LEU A 26 -5.94 13.16 -1.43
N TYR A 27 -4.79 12.54 -1.29
CA TYR A 27 -3.50 13.21 -1.10
C TYR A 27 -2.80 13.53 -2.42
N GLN A 28 -3.37 14.45 -3.20
CA GLN A 28 -2.89 14.82 -4.55
C GLN A 28 -1.39 15.20 -4.58
N ASP A 29 -0.92 15.94 -3.58
CA ASP A 29 0.49 16.37 -3.50
C ASP A 29 1.48 15.23 -3.23
N LEU A 30 1.02 14.19 -2.51
CA LEU A 30 1.88 13.13 -2.01
C LEU A 30 1.89 11.89 -2.91
N THR A 31 0.76 11.61 -3.56
CA THR A 31 0.58 10.46 -4.47
C THR A 31 -0.19 10.86 -5.74
N PRO A 32 0.33 11.82 -6.53
CA PRO A 32 -0.39 12.41 -7.66
C PRO A 32 -0.80 11.39 -8.72
N VAL A 33 0.05 10.41 -9.06
CA VAL A 33 -0.26 9.44 -10.12
C VAL A 33 -1.43 8.54 -9.71
N THR A 34 -1.46 8.14 -8.44
CA THR A 34 -2.51 7.29 -7.88
C THR A 34 -3.83 8.05 -7.77
N VAL A 35 -3.80 9.30 -7.29
CA VAL A 35 -5.00 10.13 -7.18
C VAL A 35 -5.56 10.46 -8.56
N ASP A 36 -4.73 10.87 -9.53
CA ASP A 36 -5.13 11.11 -10.91
C ASP A 36 -5.75 9.86 -11.55
N ASN A 37 -5.18 8.68 -11.27
CA ASN A 37 -5.73 7.42 -11.75
C ASN A 37 -7.11 7.13 -11.15
N PHE A 38 -7.26 7.28 -9.83
CA PHE A 38 -8.53 7.03 -9.14
C PHE A 38 -9.61 7.99 -9.61
N ILE A 39 -9.33 9.30 -9.66
CA ILE A 39 -10.25 10.34 -10.12
C ILE A 39 -10.59 10.11 -11.60
N GLY A 40 -9.60 9.91 -12.46
CA GLY A 40 -9.85 9.74 -13.89
C GLY A 40 -10.69 8.50 -14.21
N LEU A 41 -10.53 7.41 -13.45
CA LEU A 41 -11.42 6.25 -13.54
C LEU A 41 -12.82 6.54 -13.00
N ALA A 42 -12.94 7.27 -11.90
CA ALA A 42 -14.22 7.65 -11.31
C ALA A 42 -15.05 8.58 -12.19
N THR A 43 -14.42 9.58 -12.83
CA THR A 43 -15.10 10.59 -13.65
C THR A 43 -15.28 10.17 -15.11
N GLY A 44 -14.56 9.13 -15.55
CA GLY A 44 -14.54 8.71 -16.96
C GLY A 44 -13.52 9.47 -17.82
N GLU A 45 -12.65 10.29 -17.23
CA GLU A 45 -11.57 10.97 -17.97
C GLU A 45 -10.46 10.01 -18.42
N LYS A 46 -10.33 8.85 -17.77
CA LYS A 46 -9.30 7.85 -18.07
C LYS A 46 -9.91 6.64 -18.77
N GLU A 47 -9.42 6.35 -19.98
CA GLU A 47 -9.79 5.13 -20.70
C GLU A 47 -9.37 3.89 -19.92
N TRP A 48 -10.24 2.89 -19.90
CA TRP A 48 -9.99 1.56 -19.35
C TRP A 48 -10.46 0.49 -20.33
N LYS A 49 -9.92 -0.72 -20.18
CA LYS A 49 -10.26 -1.88 -21.00
C LYS A 49 -11.04 -2.89 -20.18
N ASP A 50 -12.23 -3.23 -20.64
CA ASP A 50 -13.07 -4.26 -20.05
C ASP A 50 -12.33 -5.62 -20.08
N PRO A 51 -12.09 -6.26 -18.93
CA PRO A 51 -11.38 -7.53 -18.88
C PRO A 51 -12.19 -8.72 -19.41
N GLU A 52 -13.52 -8.65 -19.50
CA GLU A 52 -14.36 -9.69 -20.09
C GLU A 52 -14.45 -9.55 -21.61
N THR A 53 -14.72 -8.33 -22.09
CA THR A 53 -14.99 -8.10 -23.53
C THR A 53 -13.75 -7.67 -24.31
N GLY A 54 -12.74 -7.11 -23.64
CA GLY A 54 -11.55 -6.52 -24.25
C GLY A 54 -11.79 -5.19 -24.95
N ASN A 55 -12.98 -4.59 -24.82
CA ASN A 55 -13.28 -3.28 -25.40
C ASN A 55 -12.77 -2.15 -24.50
N SER A 56 -12.36 -1.04 -25.11
CA SER A 56 -12.08 0.20 -24.38
C SER A 56 -13.37 0.93 -24.02
N SER A 57 -13.36 1.64 -22.90
CA SER A 57 -14.45 2.48 -22.40
C SER A 57 -13.91 3.67 -21.62
N THR A 58 -14.71 4.72 -21.53
CA THR A 58 -14.50 5.91 -20.68
C THR A 58 -15.72 6.15 -19.78
N GLU A 59 -16.64 5.21 -19.69
CA GLU A 59 -17.72 5.29 -18.71
C GLU A 59 -17.13 5.29 -17.29
N PRO A 60 -17.75 5.98 -16.31
CA PRO A 60 -17.34 5.95 -14.90
C PRO A 60 -17.08 4.52 -14.40
N PHE A 61 -15.81 4.20 -14.15
CA PHE A 61 -15.34 2.83 -14.00
C PHE A 61 -15.89 2.13 -12.75
N TYR A 62 -16.03 2.87 -11.66
CA TYR A 62 -16.39 2.30 -10.36
C TYR A 62 -17.90 2.09 -10.17
N ASN A 63 -18.74 2.65 -11.04
CA ASN A 63 -20.19 2.58 -10.90
C ASN A 63 -20.67 1.13 -11.07
N GLY A 64 -21.39 0.62 -10.07
CA GLY A 64 -21.87 -0.75 -10.00
C GLY A 64 -20.84 -1.77 -9.50
N LEU A 65 -19.60 -1.37 -9.24
CA LEU A 65 -18.58 -2.29 -8.72
C LEU A 65 -18.84 -2.60 -7.25
N ILE A 66 -18.44 -3.80 -6.83
CA ILE A 66 -18.66 -4.29 -5.46
C ILE A 66 -17.39 -4.25 -4.60
N PHE A 67 -17.59 -4.18 -3.30
CA PHE A 67 -16.58 -4.62 -2.34
C PHE A 67 -16.56 -6.15 -2.33
N HIS A 68 -15.63 -6.74 -3.08
CA HIS A 68 -15.60 -8.18 -3.35
C HIS A 68 -14.85 -8.99 -2.29
N ARG A 69 -14.22 -8.32 -1.31
CA ARG A 69 -13.54 -8.95 -0.20
C ARG A 69 -13.64 -8.07 1.05
N VAL A 70 -14.08 -8.64 2.16
CA VAL A 70 -14.27 -7.92 3.43
C VAL A 70 -13.77 -8.74 4.61
N ILE A 71 -12.90 -8.16 5.43
CA ILE A 71 -12.31 -8.84 6.60
C ILE A 71 -12.46 -7.92 7.81
N SER A 72 -13.19 -8.41 8.81
CA SER A 72 -13.49 -7.68 10.06
C SER A 72 -12.20 -7.36 10.81
N ASP A 73 -12.08 -6.13 11.31
CA ASP A 73 -10.87 -5.59 11.96
C ASP A 73 -9.63 -5.66 11.06
N PHE A 74 -9.83 -5.49 9.76
CA PHE A 74 -8.75 -5.40 8.79
C PHE A 74 -9.05 -4.40 7.68
N MET A 75 -9.91 -4.75 6.72
CA MET A 75 -10.19 -3.92 5.55
C MET A 75 -11.44 -4.32 4.76
N ILE A 76 -11.91 -3.40 3.91
CA ILE A 76 -12.86 -3.65 2.82
C ILE A 76 -12.18 -3.34 1.48
N GLN A 77 -12.23 -4.28 0.51
CA GLN A 77 -11.55 -4.16 -0.78
C GLN A 77 -12.54 -4.14 -1.96
N GLY A 78 -12.37 -3.16 -2.85
CA GLY A 78 -13.22 -2.89 -4.00
C GLY A 78 -12.44 -2.66 -5.30
N GLY A 79 -13.09 -2.04 -6.29
CA GLY A 79 -12.45 -1.61 -7.55
C GLY A 79 -12.11 -2.72 -8.56
N CYS A 80 -12.69 -3.93 -8.41
CA CYS A 80 -12.52 -5.03 -9.36
C CYS A 80 -13.76 -5.16 -10.27
N PRO A 81 -13.65 -4.94 -11.59
CA PRO A 81 -14.80 -5.02 -12.51
C PRO A 81 -15.41 -6.41 -12.61
N LEU A 82 -14.61 -7.46 -12.39
CA LEU A 82 -15.08 -8.85 -12.37
C LEU A 82 -15.71 -9.27 -11.03
N GLY A 83 -15.54 -8.47 -9.96
CA GLY A 83 -15.91 -8.86 -8.60
C GLY A 83 -15.23 -10.14 -8.07
N THR A 84 -14.10 -10.55 -8.65
CA THR A 84 -13.33 -11.76 -8.28
C THR A 84 -11.99 -11.45 -7.60
N GLY A 85 -11.56 -10.18 -7.58
CA GLY A 85 -10.23 -9.76 -7.16
C GLY A 85 -9.13 -9.89 -8.22
N SER A 86 -9.45 -10.38 -9.43
CA SER A 86 -8.47 -10.56 -10.52
C SER A 86 -8.59 -9.56 -11.67
N GLY A 87 -9.64 -8.74 -11.68
CA GLY A 87 -9.88 -7.74 -12.72
C GLY A 87 -9.17 -6.41 -12.47
N GLY A 88 -9.11 -5.56 -13.49
CA GLY A 88 -8.53 -4.22 -13.41
C GLY A 88 -8.84 -3.40 -14.66
N PRO A 89 -8.24 -2.21 -14.82
CA PRO A 89 -8.59 -1.27 -15.89
C PRO A 89 -7.84 -1.56 -17.20
N GLY A 90 -7.12 -2.68 -17.28
CA GLY A 90 -6.34 -3.07 -18.47
C GLY A 90 -4.89 -2.60 -18.51
N TYR A 91 -4.41 -1.93 -17.45
CA TYR A 91 -3.03 -1.47 -17.31
C TYR A 91 -2.55 -1.58 -15.85
N ARG A 92 -1.26 -1.30 -15.65
CA ARG A 92 -0.59 -1.21 -14.35
C ARG A 92 0.24 0.05 -14.23
N PHE A 93 0.48 0.51 -13.02
CA PHE A 93 1.38 1.63 -12.73
C PHE A 93 2.16 1.42 -11.42
N GLU A 94 3.20 2.24 -11.25
CA GLU A 94 4.16 2.18 -10.15
C GLU A 94 3.55 2.53 -8.79
N ASP A 95 4.24 2.14 -7.71
CA ASP A 95 3.88 2.53 -6.35
C ASP A 95 4.38 3.95 -6.00
N GLU A 96 3.64 4.66 -5.15
CA GLU A 96 4.02 6.00 -4.66
C GLU A 96 4.16 5.96 -3.14
N PHE A 97 5.40 5.87 -2.66
CA PHE A 97 5.73 5.88 -1.24
C PHE A 97 6.43 7.20 -0.89
N PRO A 98 5.70 8.29 -0.62
CA PRO A 98 6.31 9.54 -0.19
C PRO A 98 7.00 9.34 1.16
N GLY A 99 8.15 9.98 1.34
CA GLY A 99 8.95 9.81 2.54
C GLY A 99 10.30 10.51 2.44
N THR A 100 11.03 10.51 3.53
CA THR A 100 12.39 11.01 3.60
C THR A 100 13.37 9.85 3.70
N GLU A 101 14.40 9.87 2.87
CA GLU A 101 15.51 8.94 2.99
C GLU A 101 16.47 9.45 4.07
N LYS A 102 16.79 8.58 5.02
CA LYS A 102 17.80 8.81 6.04
C LYS A 102 18.95 7.85 5.77
N MET A 103 20.15 8.40 5.57
CA MET A 103 21.34 7.57 5.44
C MET A 103 21.59 6.85 6.76
N LEU A 104 21.67 5.52 6.72
CA LEU A 104 22.07 4.70 7.84
C LEU A 104 23.58 4.77 7.99
N SER A 105 24.04 5.18 9.17
CA SER A 105 25.45 5.22 9.55
C SER A 105 25.58 5.10 11.07
N GLY A 106 26.71 4.58 11.53
CA GLY A 106 26.98 4.40 12.95
C GLY A 106 26.11 3.32 13.61
N GLU A 107 25.85 3.49 14.91
CA GLU A 107 25.12 2.52 15.72
C GLU A 107 23.64 2.40 15.30
N LEU A 108 23.15 1.16 15.24
CA LEU A 108 21.75 0.87 14.95
C LEU A 108 20.89 1.12 16.19
N THR A 109 19.99 2.11 16.12
CA THR A 109 19.18 2.54 17.27
C THR A 109 17.73 2.05 17.24
N SER A 110 17.29 1.43 16.14
CA SER A 110 15.94 0.87 15.97
C SER A 110 15.97 -0.53 15.37
N GLU A 111 14.90 -1.28 15.60
CA GLU A 111 14.75 -2.62 15.02
C GLU A 111 14.52 -2.55 13.51
N GLU A 112 13.90 -1.47 13.03
CA GLU A 112 13.69 -1.20 11.59
C GLU A 112 15.01 -0.98 10.86
N ASP A 113 15.91 -0.17 11.42
CA ASP A 113 17.24 0.07 10.83
C ASP A 113 18.06 -1.25 10.84
N ALA A 114 17.94 -2.04 11.92
CA ALA A 114 18.57 -3.35 12.01
C ALA A 114 18.01 -4.36 10.99
N TYR A 115 16.70 -4.34 10.73
CA TYR A 115 16.06 -5.17 9.72
C TYR A 115 16.55 -4.82 8.31
N LEU A 116 16.73 -3.53 8.00
CA LEU A 116 17.27 -3.10 6.71
C LEU A 116 18.70 -3.61 6.49
N VAL A 117 19.56 -3.51 7.52
CA VAL A 117 20.90 -4.11 7.47
C VAL A 117 20.82 -5.63 7.30
N TYR A 118 19.94 -6.30 8.05
CA TYR A 118 19.77 -7.74 7.97
C TYR A 118 19.34 -8.19 6.56
N GLU A 119 18.29 -7.62 5.99
CA GLU A 119 17.76 -8.04 4.69
C GLU A 119 18.64 -7.61 3.52
N GLN A 120 19.03 -6.32 3.47
CA GLN A 120 19.72 -5.77 2.30
C GLN A 120 21.21 -6.08 2.26
N VAL A 121 21.82 -6.27 3.43
CA VAL A 121 23.27 -6.50 3.55
C VAL A 121 23.54 -7.95 3.89
N ILE A 122 23.08 -8.44 5.06
CA ILE A 122 23.40 -9.78 5.56
C ILE A 122 22.80 -10.89 4.67
N ILE A 123 21.47 -10.91 4.49
CA ILE A 123 20.78 -11.95 3.73
C ILE A 123 21.19 -11.92 2.26
N ASN A 124 21.30 -10.72 1.67
CA ASN A 124 21.77 -10.61 0.30
C ASN A 124 23.18 -11.18 0.14
N HIS A 125 24.12 -10.82 1.03
CA HIS A 125 25.48 -11.36 1.01
C HIS A 125 25.52 -12.89 1.13
N LEU A 126 24.77 -13.46 2.09
CA LEU A 126 24.71 -14.91 2.29
C LEU A 126 24.09 -15.65 1.09
N ARG A 127 23.17 -14.99 0.36
CA ARG A 127 22.54 -15.56 -0.83
C ARG A 127 23.46 -15.51 -2.05
N THR A 128 24.24 -14.45 -2.20
CA THR A 128 25.05 -14.21 -3.40
C THR A 128 26.48 -14.74 -3.30
N ASN A 129 26.98 -15.01 -2.09
CA ASN A 129 28.36 -15.43 -1.87
C ASN A 129 28.44 -16.89 -1.37
N PRO A 130 29.05 -17.81 -2.13
CA PRO A 130 29.16 -19.22 -1.75
C PRO A 130 30.15 -19.47 -0.60
N GLU A 131 31.08 -18.55 -0.37
CA GLU A 131 31.99 -18.54 0.78
C GLU A 131 31.82 -17.20 1.52
N PRO A 132 30.75 -17.03 2.32
CA PRO A 132 30.49 -15.77 2.98
C PRO A 132 31.47 -15.52 4.13
N ASP A 133 31.71 -14.24 4.46
CA ASP A 133 32.40 -13.85 5.69
C ASP A 133 31.80 -14.54 6.93
N ALA A 134 32.68 -15.11 7.76
CA ALA A 134 32.32 -15.95 8.89
C ALA A 134 31.56 -15.21 9.99
N ASP A 135 31.83 -13.91 10.19
CA ASP A 135 31.15 -13.12 11.20
C ASP A 135 29.71 -12.84 10.77
N ILE A 136 29.49 -12.53 9.49
CA ILE A 136 28.16 -12.31 8.93
C ILE A 136 27.30 -13.57 9.05
N LEU A 137 27.86 -14.74 8.75
CA LEU A 137 27.18 -16.02 8.96
C LEU A 137 26.84 -16.25 10.45
N ALA A 138 27.80 -16.02 11.35
CA ALA A 138 27.60 -16.22 12.79
C ALA A 138 26.52 -15.27 13.35
N ILE A 139 26.48 -14.01 12.92
CA ILE A 139 25.45 -13.05 13.33
C ILE A 139 24.07 -13.51 12.84
N GLN A 140 23.97 -13.98 11.60
CA GLN A 140 22.70 -14.52 11.07
C GLN A 140 22.23 -15.76 11.86
N GLU A 141 23.13 -16.69 12.16
CA GLU A 141 22.83 -17.86 12.99
C GLU A 141 22.35 -17.46 14.39
N GLN A 142 22.98 -16.44 14.99
CA GLN A 142 22.54 -15.88 16.28
C GLN A 142 21.14 -15.28 16.19
N CYS A 143 20.82 -14.55 15.11
CA CYS A 143 19.49 -13.97 14.90
C CYS A 143 18.42 -15.05 14.80
N VAL A 144 18.68 -16.11 14.03
CA VAL A 144 17.76 -17.25 13.88
C VAL A 144 17.56 -17.97 15.22
N LYS A 145 18.65 -18.24 15.94
CA LYS A 145 18.60 -18.92 17.24
C LYS A 145 17.86 -18.09 18.30
N ALA A 146 18.05 -16.78 18.28
CA ALA A 146 17.41 -15.86 19.21
C ALA A 146 15.98 -15.46 18.80
N GLN A 147 15.61 -15.71 17.54
CA GLN A 147 14.39 -15.15 16.91
C GLN A 147 14.30 -13.63 17.10
N SER A 148 15.44 -12.95 16.93
CA SER A 148 15.58 -11.51 17.21
C SER A 148 16.72 -10.91 16.41
N LEU A 149 16.58 -9.63 16.05
CA LEU A 149 17.63 -8.84 15.38
C LEU A 149 18.60 -8.17 16.36
N ALA A 150 18.47 -8.41 17.67
CA ALA A 150 19.40 -7.89 18.66
C ALA A 150 20.89 -8.17 18.35
N PRO A 151 21.30 -9.31 17.74
CA PRO A 151 22.69 -9.50 17.31
C PRO A 151 23.14 -8.53 16.21
N VAL A 152 22.24 -8.09 15.33
CA VAL A 152 22.56 -7.10 14.29
C VAL A 152 22.85 -5.74 14.91
N MET A 153 22.15 -5.39 16.00
CA MET A 153 22.31 -4.11 16.67
C MET A 153 23.62 -3.99 17.48
N GLN A 154 24.44 -5.05 17.55
CA GLN A 154 25.72 -5.04 18.29
C GLN A 154 26.87 -4.42 17.50
N HIS A 155 26.68 -4.13 16.22
CA HIS A 155 27.69 -3.55 15.37
C HIS A 155 27.14 -2.33 14.60
N PRO A 156 27.99 -1.35 14.28
CA PRO A 156 27.57 -0.22 13.46
C PRO A 156 27.34 -0.65 12.01
N VAL A 157 26.59 0.14 11.23
CA VAL A 157 26.29 -0.12 9.82
C VAL A 157 27.55 -0.41 9.00
N GLU A 158 28.62 0.37 9.23
CA GLU A 158 29.87 0.27 8.49
C GLU A 158 30.56 -1.09 8.66
N TYR A 159 30.39 -1.74 9.81
CA TYR A 159 30.93 -3.09 10.04
C TYR A 159 30.36 -4.08 9.02
N TYR A 160 29.06 -4.02 8.75
CA TYR A 160 28.39 -4.90 7.79
C TYR A 160 28.78 -4.57 6.36
N LEU A 161 28.86 -3.29 6.00
CA LEU A 161 29.27 -2.86 4.67
C LEU A 161 30.70 -3.31 4.35
N GLU A 162 31.64 -3.13 5.28
CA GLU A 162 33.03 -3.58 5.13
C GLU A 162 33.13 -5.11 4.96
N LYS A 163 32.45 -5.86 5.82
CA LYS A 163 32.48 -7.33 5.84
C LYS A 163 31.87 -7.98 4.61
N THR A 164 30.87 -7.34 4.02
CA THR A 164 30.19 -7.83 2.82
C THR A 164 30.77 -7.28 1.52
N GLY A 165 31.63 -6.26 1.60
CA GLY A 165 32.12 -5.52 0.44
C GLY A 165 31.02 -4.74 -0.29
N MET A 166 29.89 -4.47 0.37
CA MET A 166 28.82 -3.66 -0.19
C MET A 166 29.28 -2.21 -0.33
N GLU A 167 29.32 -1.72 -1.57
CA GLU A 167 29.65 -0.34 -1.87
C GLU A 167 28.39 0.55 -1.87
N GLY A 168 28.52 1.74 -1.31
CA GLY A 168 27.49 2.77 -1.32
C GLY A 168 26.73 2.91 0.01
N PRO A 169 26.04 4.05 0.19
CA PRO A 169 25.25 4.30 1.39
C PRO A 169 24.03 3.37 1.46
N LEU A 170 23.72 2.90 2.67
CA LEU A 170 22.44 2.29 2.99
C LEU A 170 21.48 3.38 3.47
N TYR A 171 20.23 3.34 3.05
CA TYR A 171 19.21 4.29 3.48
C TYR A 171 18.05 3.57 4.15
N SER A 172 17.53 4.15 5.23
CA SER A 172 16.16 3.89 5.66
C SER A 172 15.24 4.91 5.03
N LYS A 173 13.98 4.51 4.86
CA LYS A 173 12.94 5.38 4.34
C LYS A 173 11.89 5.56 5.43
N GLU A 174 11.79 6.77 5.95
CA GLU A 174 10.71 7.17 6.82
C GLU A 174 9.54 7.60 5.94
N LEU A 175 8.44 6.86 6.00
CA LEU A 175 7.28 7.12 5.14
C LEU A 175 6.49 8.30 5.67
N THR A 176 6.07 9.19 4.78
CA THR A 176 5.15 10.29 5.12
C THR A 176 3.73 9.76 5.36
N LEU A 177 3.38 8.64 4.71
CA LEU A 177 2.06 8.03 4.78
C LEU A 177 2.18 6.58 5.23
N GLU A 178 1.45 6.24 6.28
CA GLU A 178 1.34 4.88 6.82
C GLU A 178 -0.05 4.31 6.58
N VAL A 179 -0.15 2.98 6.57
CA VAL A 179 -1.41 2.25 6.38
C VAL A 179 -2.18 2.24 7.71
N ASP A 180 -2.72 3.40 8.07
CA ASP A 180 -3.44 3.66 9.32
C ASP A 180 -4.94 3.41 9.19
N TYR A 181 -5.64 3.38 10.33
CA TYR A 181 -7.10 3.33 10.39
C TYR A 181 -7.75 4.41 9.51
N GLY A 182 -8.68 3.99 8.66
CA GLY A 182 -9.41 4.87 7.75
C GLY A 182 -8.63 5.29 6.50
N THR A 183 -7.39 4.86 6.31
CA THR A 183 -6.67 5.14 5.04
C THR A 183 -7.27 4.35 3.89
N ILE A 184 -7.24 4.95 2.69
CA ILE A 184 -7.53 4.26 1.44
C ILE A 184 -6.21 3.99 0.71
N CYS A 185 -6.03 2.74 0.30
CA CYS A 185 -4.79 2.23 -0.24
C CYS A 185 -5.03 1.46 -1.54
N MET A 186 -4.05 1.46 -2.45
CA MET A 186 -4.10 0.61 -3.64
C MET A 186 -3.89 -0.86 -3.26
N ALA A 187 -4.76 -1.74 -3.77
CA ALA A 187 -4.48 -3.17 -3.79
C ALA A 187 -3.58 -3.50 -4.99
N ASN A 188 -2.66 -4.44 -4.80
CA ASN A 188 -1.71 -4.86 -5.84
C ASN A 188 -1.32 -6.34 -5.68
N SER A 189 -0.56 -6.87 -6.63
CA SER A 189 0.00 -8.23 -6.64
C SER A 189 1.53 -8.23 -6.53
N GLY A 190 2.09 -7.24 -5.83
CA GLY A 190 3.52 -6.96 -5.74
C GLY A 190 3.90 -5.61 -6.36
N PRO A 191 5.20 -5.25 -6.30
CA PRO A 191 5.68 -3.92 -6.70
C PRO A 191 5.30 -3.56 -8.14
N GLY A 192 4.84 -2.33 -8.35
CA GLY A 192 4.52 -1.77 -9.67
C GLY A 192 3.31 -2.41 -10.35
N THR A 193 2.37 -2.92 -9.56
CA THR A 193 1.16 -3.60 -10.09
C THR A 193 -0.16 -2.94 -9.69
N ASN A 194 -0.12 -1.66 -9.32
CA ASN A 194 -1.33 -0.89 -9.05
C ASN A 194 -2.20 -0.80 -10.30
N GLY A 195 -3.52 -0.78 -10.12
CA GLY A 195 -4.50 -0.70 -11.21
C GLY A 195 -5.73 0.08 -10.80
N SER A 196 -6.85 -0.60 -10.56
CA SER A 196 -8.09 0.04 -10.10
C SER A 196 -8.56 -0.44 -8.73
N GLN A 197 -8.01 -1.56 -8.24
CA GLN A 197 -8.44 -2.11 -6.97
C GLN A 197 -7.83 -1.32 -5.82
N PHE A 198 -8.64 -1.05 -4.80
CA PHE A 198 -8.27 -0.35 -3.59
C PHE A 198 -8.88 -1.04 -2.37
N PHE A 199 -8.39 -0.71 -1.19
CA PHE A 199 -9.01 -1.09 0.07
C PHE A 199 -9.05 0.08 1.05
N ILE A 200 -10.02 0.07 1.96
CA ILE A 200 -10.11 0.99 3.10
C ILE A 200 -9.78 0.20 4.37
N VAL A 201 -8.86 0.73 5.17
CA VAL A 201 -8.42 0.10 6.43
C VAL A 201 -9.45 0.32 7.53
N THR A 202 -9.96 -0.77 8.10
CA THR A 202 -10.93 -0.72 9.21
C THR A 202 -10.30 -1.13 10.55
N LYS A 203 -9.10 -1.72 10.53
CA LYS A 203 -8.33 -2.02 11.74
C LYS A 203 -7.93 -0.74 12.47
N LYS A 204 -8.34 -0.60 13.73
CA LYS A 204 -8.11 0.63 14.52
C LYS A 204 -6.63 0.90 14.82
N ASP A 205 -5.84 -0.15 14.96
CA ASP A 205 -4.39 -0.06 15.23
C ASP A 205 -3.57 0.20 13.95
N GLY A 206 -4.23 0.34 12.79
CA GLY A 206 -3.55 0.35 11.49
C GLY A 206 -2.99 -1.02 11.11
N CYS A 207 -2.32 -1.06 9.96
CA CYS A 207 -1.72 -2.25 9.37
C CYS A 207 -0.27 -1.98 8.98
N ASN A 208 0.59 -1.67 9.95
CA ASN A 208 1.99 -1.30 9.70
C ASN A 208 2.78 -2.34 8.87
N TRP A 209 2.41 -3.61 8.89
CA TRP A 209 3.00 -4.66 8.04
C TRP A 209 2.73 -4.47 6.54
N LEU A 210 1.86 -3.53 6.15
CA LEU A 210 1.54 -3.11 4.79
C LEU A 210 2.25 -1.81 4.39
N ASN A 211 2.92 -1.12 5.32
CA ASN A 211 3.71 0.08 5.03
C ASN A 211 4.78 -0.22 3.98
N GLY A 212 4.91 0.66 2.99
CA GLY A 212 5.85 0.49 1.86
C GLY A 212 5.50 -0.65 0.90
N LYS A 213 4.30 -1.24 1.00
CA LYS A 213 3.80 -2.29 0.10
C LYS A 213 2.55 -1.88 -0.68
N HIS A 214 1.76 -0.95 -0.13
CA HIS A 214 0.53 -0.46 -0.73
C HIS A 214 0.51 1.06 -0.70
N THR A 215 0.33 1.70 -1.85
CA THR A 215 0.25 3.17 -1.94
C THR A 215 -0.96 3.67 -1.15
N VAL A 216 -0.72 4.44 -0.09
CA VAL A 216 -1.75 5.20 0.64
C VAL A 216 -2.01 6.47 -0.15
N PHE A 217 -3.24 6.71 -0.60
CA PHE A 217 -3.56 7.85 -1.47
C PHE A 217 -4.69 8.74 -0.94
N GLY A 218 -5.15 8.49 0.29
CA GLY A 218 -6.12 9.31 0.97
C GLY A 218 -6.56 8.72 2.31
N LYS A 219 -7.61 9.30 2.88
CA LYS A 219 -8.29 8.79 4.07
C LYS A 219 -9.78 9.08 4.03
N VAL A 220 -10.54 8.30 4.79
CA VAL A 220 -11.93 8.58 5.12
C VAL A 220 -11.99 9.75 6.11
N VAL A 221 -12.75 10.78 5.78
CA VAL A 221 -13.03 11.94 6.65
C VAL A 221 -14.43 11.89 7.26
N SER A 222 -15.35 11.15 6.65
CA SER A 222 -16.70 10.87 7.16
C SER A 222 -17.21 9.55 6.58
N GLY A 223 -18.08 8.83 7.30
CA GLY A 223 -18.65 7.56 6.83
C GLY A 223 -17.87 6.30 7.22
N MET A 224 -16.97 6.35 8.21
CA MET A 224 -16.28 5.14 8.70
C MET A 224 -17.24 4.08 9.26
N GLU A 225 -18.39 4.49 9.80
CA GLU A 225 -19.46 3.58 10.23
C GLU A 225 -20.07 2.79 9.06
N VAL A 226 -20.07 3.36 7.84
CA VAL A 226 -20.47 2.65 6.62
C VAL A 226 -19.43 1.58 6.29
N ALA A 227 -18.13 1.92 6.33
CA ALA A 227 -17.06 0.95 6.13
C ALA A 227 -17.11 -0.20 7.16
N HIS A 228 -17.37 0.12 8.43
CA HIS A 228 -17.59 -0.87 9.49
C HIS A 228 -18.86 -1.71 9.30
N THR A 229 -19.90 -1.16 8.67
CA THR A 229 -21.08 -1.95 8.30
C THR A 229 -20.71 -2.94 7.19
N ILE A 230 -19.97 -2.49 6.18
CA ILE A 230 -19.53 -3.30 5.03
C ILE A 230 -18.57 -4.42 5.45
N GLU A 231 -17.64 -4.17 6.38
CA GLU A 231 -16.66 -5.21 6.80
C GLU A 231 -17.31 -6.42 7.50
N ASN A 232 -18.49 -6.20 8.09
CA ASN A 232 -19.24 -7.17 8.89
C ASN A 232 -20.38 -7.85 8.12
N LEU A 233 -20.47 -7.63 6.80
CA LEU A 233 -21.43 -8.33 5.95
C LEU A 233 -21.21 -9.84 5.99
N GLU A 234 -22.31 -10.59 5.84
CA GLU A 234 -22.26 -12.04 5.68
C GLU A 234 -21.48 -12.37 4.40
N LYS A 235 -20.54 -13.32 4.49
CA LYS A 235 -19.56 -13.61 3.45
C LYS A 235 -19.26 -15.10 3.32
N ASP A 236 -18.74 -15.50 2.16
CA ASP A 236 -18.27 -16.85 1.90
C ASP A 236 -16.88 -17.12 2.54
N GLU A 237 -16.38 -18.34 2.38
CA GLU A 237 -15.08 -18.77 2.92
C GLU A 237 -13.86 -18.04 2.30
N ARG A 238 -14.07 -17.24 1.24
CA ARG A 238 -13.04 -16.44 0.56
C ARG A 238 -13.17 -14.96 0.89
N ASP A 239 -13.86 -14.66 1.98
CA ASP A 239 -14.16 -13.30 2.45
C ASP A 239 -15.05 -12.47 1.50
N LYS A 240 -15.71 -13.09 0.51
CA LYS A 240 -16.58 -12.38 -0.44
C LYS A 240 -17.98 -12.22 0.12
N PRO A 241 -18.54 -11.01 0.25
CA PRO A 241 -19.92 -10.81 0.67
C PRO A 241 -20.92 -11.62 -0.16
N LEU A 242 -21.95 -12.17 0.49
CA LEU A 242 -23.00 -12.92 -0.20
C LEU A 242 -23.81 -12.01 -1.11
N GLU A 243 -24.38 -12.58 -2.18
CA GLU A 243 -25.06 -11.84 -3.25
C GLU A 243 -26.20 -10.94 -2.75
N ASN A 244 -26.94 -11.38 -1.73
CA ASN A 244 -28.07 -10.66 -1.15
C ASN A 244 -27.67 -9.49 -0.22
N VAL A 245 -26.40 -9.38 0.16
CA VAL A 245 -25.91 -8.34 1.07
C VAL A 245 -24.73 -7.55 0.48
N LYS A 246 -24.33 -7.79 -0.76
CA LYS A 246 -23.17 -7.12 -1.38
C LYS A 246 -23.24 -5.60 -1.28
N ALA A 247 -22.12 -4.99 -0.92
CA ALA A 247 -21.95 -3.55 -0.97
C ALA A 247 -21.53 -3.13 -2.39
N VAL A 248 -22.27 -2.18 -2.95
CA VAL A 248 -22.12 -1.69 -4.33
C VAL A 248 -21.75 -0.21 -4.27
N ILE A 249 -20.75 0.18 -5.04
CA ILE A 249 -20.42 1.59 -5.31
C ILE A 249 -21.41 2.07 -6.36
N GLU A 250 -22.29 2.99 -5.99
CA GLU A 250 -23.31 3.52 -6.89
C GLU A 250 -22.72 4.62 -7.78
N GLU A 251 -21.92 5.50 -7.19
CA GLU A 251 -21.30 6.65 -7.83
C GLU A 251 -20.10 7.14 -7.02
N ILE A 252 -19.13 7.77 -7.67
CA ILE A 252 -18.06 8.52 -7.02
C ILE A 252 -18.09 9.97 -7.52
N ILE A 253 -18.29 10.92 -6.61
CA ILE A 253 -18.42 12.35 -6.90
C ILE A 253 -17.15 13.08 -6.43
N VAL A 254 -16.52 13.84 -7.33
CA VAL A 254 -15.34 14.66 -7.04
C VAL A 254 -15.78 16.12 -6.83
N HIS A 255 -15.26 16.80 -5.80
CA HIS A 255 -15.66 18.16 -5.39
C HIS A 255 -14.62 19.23 -5.68
#